data_AF-A0A843M2Z7-F1
#
_entry.id   AF-A0A843M2Z7-F1
#
_cell.length_a   1.000
_cell.length_b   1.000
_cell.length_c   1.000
_cell.angle_alpha   90.00
_cell.angle_beta   90.00
_cell.angle_gamma   90.00
#
_symmetry.space_group_name_H-M   'P 1'
#
loop_
_entity.id
_entity.type
_entity.pdbx_description
1 polymer ?
#
loop_
_entity_poly.entity_id
_entity_poly.type
_entity_poly.pdbx_seq_one_letter_code
_entity_poly.pdbx_strand_id
1 'polypeptide(L)'
;LMHVRYEYYISIVIVLFSAIALSTIYSKIAASEQPEQRSKKNLETKDQNLPYRAIAVVGILMLIIVGFSVQTVMTVADKQIGLISMTNDWADSLTRLSQISPDTGVDYHKIYQKTEFTYPEKSYGVLSWWDYGHWITFLSQRIPITSPFQDNVPPVAQFLAAQSEENAELNADDVKAKYIITDFATVTSKFAALPLWGYGRDRISQYQETYYQPSGQGGRYDPVLVLKQPYFESTAVKLHLSDGSYSPGQGGSLLTIEQSPMSGGSFKLITNAIQISSEDAQKFPTSDNQIVGSIQFTKPITDVPALGHYRLIYESPTTVAADETHQIKEVKIFERVKGFTLPGTGTIELPITTNQGRNFTWQQKSMNGTFTLPYSTQNNPYEVRATGPYRIIETGKTIEVSEDQIL
;
A
#
# COMPACT_ATOMS: atom_id res chain seq x y z
N LEU A 1 4.42 5.62 27.99
CA LEU A 1 3.36 5.43 26.98
C LEU A 1 3.67 4.14 26.23
N MET A 2 2.94 3.04 26.46
CA MET A 2 3.19 1.78 25.74
C MET A 2 2.51 1.75 24.36
N HIS A 3 1.49 2.59 24.13
CA HIS A 3 0.76 2.65 22.86
C HIS A 3 0.41 4.08 22.47
N VAL A 4 0.90 4.51 21.30
CA VAL A 4 0.66 5.85 20.71
C VAL A 4 -0.83 6.13 20.50
N ARG A 5 -1.64 5.10 20.21
CA ARG A 5 -3.09 5.26 19.98
C ARG A 5 -3.88 5.84 21.17
N TYR A 6 -3.30 5.90 22.37
CA TYR A 6 -3.96 6.47 23.55
C TYR A 6 -3.40 7.83 23.96
N GLU A 7 -2.49 8.42 23.16
CA GLU A 7 -1.87 9.71 23.47
C GLU A 7 -2.90 10.85 23.63
N TYR A 8 -4.02 10.79 22.89
CA TYR A 8 -5.07 11.80 22.98
C TYR A 8 -5.71 11.91 24.38
N TYR A 9 -5.71 10.83 25.18
CA TYR A 9 -6.17 10.90 26.57
C TYR A 9 -5.21 11.69 27.46
N ILE A 10 -3.92 11.61 27.17
CA ILE A 10 -2.88 12.28 27.94
C ILE A 10 -2.82 13.77 27.60
N SER A 11 -3.23 14.17 26.40
CA SER A 11 -3.29 15.59 26.00
C SER A 11 -4.06 16.44 27.00
N ILE A 12 -5.22 15.97 27.49
CA ILE A 12 -6.02 16.68 28.51
C ILE A 12 -5.25 16.81 29.82
N VAL A 13 -4.61 15.73 30.25
CA VAL A 13 -3.83 15.68 31.50
C VAL A 13 -2.66 16.67 31.42
N ILE A 14 -1.94 16.70 30.30
CA ILE A 14 -0.84 17.64 30.06
C ILE A 14 -1.35 19.08 30.14
N VAL A 15 -2.44 19.41 29.44
CA VAL A 15 -3.00 20.77 29.44
C VAL A 15 -3.39 21.22 30.85
N LEU A 16 -4.06 20.36 31.62
CA LEU A 16 -4.46 20.68 32.99
C LEU A 16 -3.27 20.90 33.92
N PHE A 17 -2.28 20.00 33.92
CA PHE A 17 -1.10 20.15 34.78
C PHE A 17 -0.22 21.33 34.35
N SER A 18 -0.09 21.60 33.05
CA SER A 18 0.58 22.80 32.54
C SER A 18 -0.13 24.08 32.99
N ALA A 19 -1.47 24.13 32.93
CA ALA A 19 -2.23 25.28 33.40
C ALA A 19 -2.08 25.49 34.92
N ILE A 20 -2.16 24.43 35.72
CA ILE A 20 -1.94 24.50 37.18
C ILE A 20 -0.51 24.98 37.49
N ALA A 21 0.49 24.48 36.77
CA ALA A 21 1.88 24.91 36.94
C ALA A 21 2.06 26.40 36.59
N LEU A 22 1.55 26.84 35.44
CA LEU A 22 1.60 28.25 35.03
C LEU A 22 0.85 29.16 36.02
N SER A 23 -0.31 28.72 36.52
CA SER A 23 -1.06 29.45 37.55
C SER A 23 -0.30 29.51 38.87
N THR A 24 0.39 28.43 39.27
CA THR A 24 1.20 28.41 40.49
C THR A 24 2.41 29.35 40.37
N ILE A 25 3.07 29.36 39.21
CA ILE A 25 4.17 30.29 38.91
C ILE A 25 3.68 31.73 38.97
N TYR A 26 2.54 32.03 38.33
CA TYR A 26 1.91 33.35 38.37
C TYR A 26 1.69 33.80 39.82
N SER A 27 1.01 32.98 40.63
CA SER A 27 0.68 33.29 42.02
C SER A 27 1.93 33.52 42.88
N LYS A 28 2.98 32.72 42.70
CA LYS A 28 4.23 32.88 43.47
C LYS A 28 4.96 34.18 43.14
N ILE A 29 5.05 34.54 41.85
CA ILE A 29 5.72 35.77 41.42
C ILE A 29 4.87 36.99 41.82
N ALA A 30 3.56 36.95 41.59
CA ALA A 30 2.65 38.03 41.96
C ALA A 30 2.66 38.31 43.48
N ALA A 31 2.75 37.27 44.32
CA ALA A 31 2.88 37.43 45.76
C ALA A 31 4.21 38.09 46.18
N SER A 32 5.30 37.86 45.45
CA SER A 32 6.60 38.51 45.70
C SER A 32 6.65 39.98 45.29
N GLU A 33 5.70 40.43 44.46
CA GLU A 33 5.58 41.82 44.01
C GLU A 33 4.73 42.69 44.95
N GLN A 34 4.03 42.10 45.92
CA GLN A 34 3.29 42.86 46.93
C GLN A 34 4.24 43.37 48.03
N PRO A 35 4.21 44.67 48.38
CA PRO A 35 5.02 45.19 49.48
C PRO A 35 4.59 44.55 50.81
N GLU A 36 5.55 44.18 51.66
CA GLU A 36 5.26 43.76 53.04
C GLU A 36 4.38 44.82 53.72
N GLN A 37 3.18 44.43 54.15
CA GLN A 37 2.31 45.31 54.94
C GLN A 37 2.97 45.62 56.28
N ARG A 38 3.76 46.70 56.35
CA ARG A 38 3.94 47.44 57.60
C ARG A 38 2.68 48.26 57.82
N SER A 39 1.90 47.82 58.80
CA SER A 39 0.73 48.51 59.36
C SER A 39 0.92 50.03 59.41
N LYS A 40 0.09 50.75 58.65
CA LYS A 40 -0.64 51.94 59.12
C LYS A 40 -1.74 52.32 58.13
N LYS A 41 -2.95 52.49 58.67
CA LYS A 41 -4.14 53.05 58.01
C LYS A 41 -3.80 54.35 57.27
N ASN A 42 -4.06 54.38 55.97
CA ASN A 42 -4.70 55.52 55.31
C ASN A 42 -5.40 55.03 54.03
N LEU A 43 -6.65 55.47 53.87
CA LEU A 43 -7.49 55.22 52.72
C LEU A 43 -7.07 56.19 51.60
N GLU A 44 -6.15 55.78 50.76
CA GLU A 44 -5.95 56.38 49.44
C GLU A 44 -6.24 55.32 48.38
N THR A 45 -6.80 55.77 47.26
CA THR A 45 -7.22 54.99 46.10
C THR A 45 -6.20 53.90 45.78
N LYS A 46 -6.63 52.66 45.97
CA LYS A 46 -5.81 51.46 45.77
C LYS A 46 -5.52 51.33 44.27
N ASP A 47 -4.46 51.97 43.80
CA ASP A 47 -3.87 51.65 42.49
C ASP A 47 -3.66 50.14 42.51
N GLN A 48 -4.41 49.43 41.66
CA GLN A 48 -4.20 48.01 41.47
C GLN A 48 -2.84 47.87 40.80
N ASN A 49 -1.78 47.75 41.59
CA ASN A 49 -0.47 47.38 41.09
C ASN A 49 -0.59 45.99 40.45
N LEU A 50 -0.82 45.95 39.14
CA LEU A 50 -0.79 44.72 38.36
C LEU A 50 0.60 44.08 38.52
N PRO A 51 0.69 42.76 38.71
CA PRO A 51 1.97 42.08 38.83
C PRO A 51 2.61 41.90 37.45
N TYR A 52 3.19 42.98 36.92
CA TYR A 52 3.70 43.04 35.56
C TYR A 52 4.81 42.00 35.31
N ARG A 53 5.62 41.65 36.32
CA ARG A 53 6.67 40.61 36.13
C ARG A 53 6.04 39.22 36.04
N ALA A 54 5.06 38.90 36.88
CA ALA A 54 4.30 37.66 36.79
C ALA A 54 3.59 37.50 35.44
N ILE A 55 2.97 38.57 34.94
CA ILE A 55 2.32 38.61 33.62
C ILE A 55 3.36 38.37 32.51
N ALA A 56 4.49 39.09 32.55
CA ALA A 56 5.53 38.95 31.53
C ALA A 56 6.12 37.54 31.50
N VAL A 57 6.48 36.96 32.65
CA VAL A 57 7.09 35.62 32.73
C VAL A 57 6.12 34.55 32.22
N VAL A 58 4.89 34.53 32.71
CA VAL A 58 3.89 33.53 32.30
C VAL A 58 3.48 33.75 30.85
N GLY A 59 3.35 35.01 30.41
CA GLY A 59 3.09 35.35 29.02
C GLY A 59 4.18 34.85 28.06
N ILE A 60 5.46 35.02 28.40
CA ILE A 60 6.59 34.50 27.62
C ILE A 60 6.55 32.97 27.56
N LEU A 61 6.31 32.30 28.70
CA LEU A 61 6.20 30.84 28.72
C LEU A 61 5.04 30.34 27.86
N MET A 62 3.87 31.00 27.91
CA MET A 62 2.75 30.69 27.03
C MET A 62 3.12 30.89 25.56
N LEU A 63 3.78 31.99 25.22
CA LEU A 63 4.20 32.28 23.84
C LEU A 63 5.17 31.21 23.31
N ILE A 64 6.11 30.74 24.12
CA ILE A 64 7.04 29.65 23.75
C ILE A 64 6.27 28.35 23.50
N ILE A 65 5.35 27.98 24.40
CA ILE A 65 4.52 26.77 24.26
C ILE A 65 3.68 26.84 22.97
N VAL A 66 3.04 28.00 22.72
CA VAL A 66 2.24 28.23 21.52
C VAL A 66 3.12 28.17 20.27
N GLY A 67 4.32 28.77 20.30
CA GLY A 67 5.26 28.74 19.18
C GLY A 67 5.63 27.31 18.76
N PHE A 68 6.02 26.47 19.73
CA PHE A 68 6.29 25.05 19.46
C PHE A 68 5.04 24.30 19.00
N SER A 69 3.89 24.56 19.60
CA SER A 69 2.63 23.91 19.22
C SER A 69 2.22 24.25 17.78
N VAL A 70 2.31 25.52 17.37
CA VAL A 70 2.02 25.96 16.00
C VAL A 70 2.95 25.27 15.01
N GLN A 71 4.26 25.20 15.30
CA GLN A 71 5.22 24.49 14.45
C GLN A 71 4.85 23.02 14.27
N THR A 72 4.46 22.33 15.36
CA THR A 72 4.00 20.94 15.29
C THR A 72 2.72 20.82 14.47
N VAL A 73 1.71 21.67 14.70
CA VAL A 73 0.45 21.64 13.96
C VAL A 73 0.67 21.85 12.46
N MET A 74 1.50 22.84 12.08
CA MET A 74 1.86 23.07 10.67
C MET A 74 2.53 21.85 10.05
N THR A 75 3.45 21.21 10.78
CA THR A 75 4.11 19.99 10.30
C THR A 75 3.12 18.84 10.10
N VAL A 76 2.16 18.66 11.01
CA VAL A 76 1.11 17.65 10.89
C VAL A 76 0.22 17.96 9.68
N ALA A 77 -0.23 19.20 9.55
CA ALA A 77 -1.10 19.65 8.47
C ALA A 77 -0.45 19.46 7.09
N ASP A 78 0.80 19.92 6.94
CA ASP A 78 1.48 19.92 5.63
C ASP A 78 2.04 18.54 5.27
N LYS A 79 2.58 17.80 6.25
CA LYS A 79 3.35 16.57 5.95
C LYS A 79 2.63 15.29 6.30
N GLN A 80 1.72 15.27 7.26
CA GLN A 80 1.12 14.01 7.75
C GLN A 80 -0.29 13.80 7.22
N ILE A 81 -1.15 14.82 7.22
CA ILE A 81 -2.54 14.68 6.78
C ILE A 81 -2.60 14.27 5.31
N GLY A 82 -1.79 14.87 4.44
CA GLY A 82 -1.75 14.50 3.01
C GLY A 82 -1.33 13.05 2.75
N LEU A 83 -0.51 12.44 3.61
CA LEU A 83 -0.04 11.06 3.44
C LEU A 83 -1.08 10.01 3.83
N ILE A 84 -2.05 10.37 4.67
CA ILE A 84 -3.09 9.44 5.18
C ILE A 84 -4.48 9.75 4.63
N SER A 85 -4.61 10.86 3.89
CA SER A 85 -5.87 11.25 3.26
C SER A 85 -6.07 10.52 1.94
N MET A 86 -7.33 10.36 1.56
CA MET A 86 -7.69 9.83 0.25
C MET A 86 -7.22 10.80 -0.85
N THR A 87 -6.50 10.27 -1.84
CA THR A 87 -6.09 11.02 -3.02
C THR A 87 -7.25 11.14 -4.01
N ASN A 88 -7.18 12.10 -4.94
CA ASN A 88 -8.15 12.19 -6.04
C ASN A 88 -8.12 10.92 -6.90
N ASP A 89 -6.94 10.32 -7.12
CA ASP A 89 -6.81 9.04 -7.81
C ASP A 89 -7.66 7.95 -7.17
N TRP A 90 -7.63 7.80 -5.84
CA TRP A 90 -8.49 6.86 -5.12
C TRP A 90 -9.98 7.22 -5.23
N ALA A 91 -10.32 8.49 -5.02
CA ALA A 91 -11.72 8.94 -5.06
C ALA A 91 -12.37 8.73 -6.45
N ASP A 92 -11.66 9.11 -7.51
CA ASP A 92 -12.11 8.95 -8.90
C ASP A 92 -12.19 7.47 -9.28
N SER A 93 -11.21 6.66 -8.87
CA SER A 93 -11.22 5.21 -9.11
C SER A 93 -12.46 4.53 -8.50
N LEU A 94 -12.81 4.88 -7.26
CA LEU A 94 -13.96 4.28 -6.56
C LEU A 94 -15.28 4.78 -7.13
N THR A 95 -15.36 6.06 -7.48
CA THR A 95 -16.52 6.62 -8.20
C THR A 95 -16.70 5.93 -9.55
N ARG A 96 -15.60 5.67 -10.28
CA ARG A 96 -15.65 4.95 -11.55
C ARG A 96 -16.09 3.51 -11.35
N LEU A 97 -15.58 2.81 -10.34
CA LEU A 97 -16.01 1.46 -9.99
C LEU A 97 -17.53 1.40 -9.77
N SER A 98 -18.10 2.37 -9.05
CA SER A 98 -19.55 2.45 -8.82
C SER A 98 -20.36 2.50 -10.12
N GLN A 99 -19.81 3.11 -11.17
CA GLN A 99 -20.49 3.31 -12.46
C GLN A 99 -20.38 2.10 -13.38
N ILE A 100 -19.25 1.40 -13.36
CA ILE A 100 -18.96 0.31 -14.31
C ILE A 100 -19.26 -1.09 -13.78
N SER A 101 -19.33 -1.26 -12.46
CA SER A 101 -19.59 -2.57 -11.85
C SER A 101 -21.09 -2.79 -11.59
N PRO A 102 -21.61 -4.02 -11.72
CA PRO A 102 -23.01 -4.33 -11.42
C PRO A 102 -23.40 -4.05 -9.97
N ASP A 103 -24.68 -3.82 -9.68
CA ASP A 103 -25.16 -3.73 -8.30
C ASP A 103 -24.94 -5.06 -7.55
N THR A 104 -24.65 -4.98 -6.25
CA THR A 104 -24.46 -6.16 -5.38
C THR A 104 -25.77 -6.72 -4.83
N GLY A 105 -26.87 -5.97 -4.96
CA GLY A 105 -28.18 -6.25 -4.37
C GLY A 105 -28.30 -5.82 -2.90
N VAL A 106 -27.24 -5.29 -2.30
CA VAL A 106 -27.27 -4.74 -0.94
C VAL A 106 -27.57 -3.25 -1.02
N ASP A 107 -28.77 -2.86 -0.59
CA ASP A 107 -29.18 -1.45 -0.50
C ASP A 107 -28.36 -0.74 0.58
N TYR A 108 -27.57 0.26 0.16
CA TYR A 108 -26.68 1.02 1.03
C TYR A 108 -27.42 1.84 2.11
N HIS A 109 -28.64 2.30 1.83
CA HIS A 109 -29.40 3.18 2.73
C HIS A 109 -30.38 2.43 3.64
N LYS A 110 -30.54 1.13 3.43
CA LYS A 110 -31.45 0.30 4.22
C LYS A 110 -30.88 0.06 5.62
N ILE A 111 -31.77 0.11 6.62
CA ILE A 111 -31.45 -0.31 7.99
C ILE A 111 -31.57 -1.83 8.06
N TYR A 112 -30.47 -2.50 8.41
CA TYR A 112 -30.41 -3.95 8.54
C TYR A 112 -30.44 -4.40 9.99
N GLN A 113 -31.21 -5.44 10.27
CA GLN A 113 -31.14 -6.15 11.55
C GLN A 113 -30.10 -7.26 11.45
N LYS A 114 -29.15 -7.29 12.39
CA LYS A 114 -28.03 -8.25 12.38
C LYS A 114 -28.49 -9.71 12.32
N THR A 115 -29.62 -10.03 12.95
CA THR A 115 -30.17 -11.40 13.02
C THR A 115 -30.89 -11.86 11.76
N GLU A 116 -31.22 -10.94 10.84
CA GLU A 116 -32.05 -11.22 9.65
C GLU A 116 -31.29 -10.98 8.34
N PHE A 117 -30.10 -10.37 8.41
CA PHE A 117 -29.33 -10.06 7.22
C PHE A 117 -28.68 -11.31 6.62
N THR A 118 -28.86 -11.49 5.32
CA THR A 118 -28.12 -12.45 4.50
C THR A 118 -27.76 -11.76 3.19
N TYR A 119 -26.54 -11.98 2.72
CA TYR A 119 -26.09 -11.42 1.46
C TYR A 119 -26.92 -12.01 0.28
N PRO A 120 -27.32 -11.19 -0.69
CA PRO A 120 -27.95 -11.68 -1.91
C PRO A 120 -27.04 -12.70 -2.64
N GLU A 121 -27.62 -13.71 -3.27
CA GLU A 121 -26.84 -14.78 -3.94
C GLU A 121 -25.89 -14.26 -5.02
N LYS A 122 -26.28 -13.18 -5.72
CA LYS A 122 -25.50 -12.55 -6.79
C LYS A 122 -24.52 -11.47 -6.30
N SER A 123 -24.45 -11.25 -4.98
CA SER A 123 -23.49 -10.30 -4.41
C SER A 123 -22.06 -10.78 -4.62
N TYR A 124 -21.13 -9.84 -4.62
CA TYR A 124 -19.71 -10.10 -4.81
C TYR A 124 -18.88 -9.15 -3.94
N GLY A 125 -17.64 -9.54 -3.66
CA GLY A 125 -16.68 -8.74 -2.92
C GLY A 125 -15.74 -7.92 -3.82
N VAL A 126 -15.32 -6.77 -3.31
CA VAL A 126 -14.20 -5.98 -3.84
C VAL A 126 -12.98 -6.24 -2.95
N LEU A 127 -11.95 -6.85 -3.53
CA LEU A 127 -10.71 -7.19 -2.84
C LEU A 127 -9.74 -6.01 -2.95
N SER A 128 -9.32 -5.49 -1.81
CA SER A 128 -8.21 -4.54 -1.70
C SER A 128 -7.59 -4.64 -0.32
N TRP A 129 -6.44 -4.01 -0.11
CA TRP A 129 -5.84 -3.95 1.21
C TRP A 129 -6.79 -3.30 2.24
N TRP A 130 -6.74 -3.77 3.49
CA TRP A 130 -7.75 -3.47 4.51
C TRP A 130 -7.90 -1.98 4.84
N ASP A 131 -6.83 -1.20 4.68
CA ASP A 131 -6.84 0.26 4.83
C ASP A 131 -7.95 0.95 4.00
N TYR A 132 -8.34 0.37 2.86
CA TYR A 132 -9.19 1.02 1.87
C TYR A 132 -10.68 0.63 1.95
N GLY A 133 -11.05 -0.32 2.82
CA GLY A 133 -12.41 -0.88 2.83
C GLY A 133 -13.51 0.15 3.11
N HIS A 134 -13.27 1.12 4.00
CA HIS A 134 -14.23 2.20 4.23
C HIS A 134 -14.41 3.11 3.01
N TRP A 135 -13.35 3.40 2.27
CA TRP A 135 -13.43 4.19 1.04
C TRP A 135 -14.22 3.44 -0.03
N ILE A 136 -13.94 2.14 -0.22
CA ILE A 136 -14.68 1.26 -1.13
C ILE A 136 -16.17 1.29 -0.78
N THR A 137 -16.51 1.09 0.49
CA THR A 137 -17.91 1.10 0.94
C THR A 137 -18.58 2.44 0.66
N PHE A 138 -17.91 3.54 0.99
CA PHE A 138 -18.51 4.88 0.96
C PHE A 138 -18.66 5.43 -0.46
N LEU A 139 -17.62 5.33 -1.29
CA LEU A 139 -17.62 5.94 -2.63
C LEU A 139 -18.12 4.99 -3.72
N SER A 140 -17.73 3.72 -3.66
CA SER A 140 -18.14 2.76 -4.70
C SER A 140 -19.50 2.12 -4.43
N GLN A 141 -19.99 2.20 -3.17
CA GLN A 141 -21.17 1.47 -2.71
C GLN A 141 -21.10 -0.03 -3.09
N ARG A 142 -19.90 -0.60 -2.99
CA ARG A 142 -19.64 -2.04 -3.13
C ARG A 142 -19.16 -2.61 -1.82
N ILE A 143 -19.24 -3.92 -1.70
CA ILE A 143 -18.91 -4.66 -0.48
C ILE A 143 -17.40 -4.88 -0.46
N PRO A 144 -16.62 -4.20 0.41
CA PRO A 144 -15.23 -4.55 0.58
C PRO A 144 -15.11 -5.91 1.28
N ILE A 145 -14.11 -6.69 0.92
CA ILE A 145 -13.88 -8.01 1.54
C ILE A 145 -13.30 -7.86 2.96
N THR A 146 -12.58 -6.77 3.21
CA THR A 146 -11.91 -6.44 4.47
C THR A 146 -11.97 -4.93 4.70
N SER A 147 -11.87 -4.48 5.96
CA SER A 147 -11.97 -3.06 6.30
C SER A 147 -10.93 -2.60 7.33
N PRO A 148 -10.85 -1.27 7.61
CA PRO A 148 -10.07 -0.70 8.71
C PRO A 148 -10.33 -1.29 10.10
N PHE A 149 -11.42 -2.05 10.28
CA PHE A 149 -11.66 -2.84 11.49
C PHE A 149 -10.82 -4.13 11.58
N GLN A 150 -10.01 -4.42 10.55
CA GLN A 150 -9.14 -5.59 10.44
C GLN A 150 -9.91 -6.92 10.46
N ASP A 151 -11.13 -6.89 9.94
CA ASP A 151 -11.94 -8.06 9.65
C ASP A 151 -11.47 -8.72 8.34
N ASN A 152 -11.41 -10.06 8.32
CA ASN A 152 -11.12 -10.83 7.11
C ASN A 152 -9.80 -10.48 6.39
N VAL A 153 -8.80 -9.98 7.12
CA VAL A 153 -7.49 -9.60 6.55
C VAL A 153 -6.69 -10.81 6.03
N PRO A 154 -6.61 -11.96 6.75
CA PRO A 154 -5.71 -13.04 6.32
C PRO A 154 -6.01 -13.59 4.92
N PRO A 155 -7.26 -13.88 4.50
CA PRO A 155 -7.54 -14.35 3.13
C PRO A 155 -7.15 -13.33 2.05
N VAL A 156 -7.40 -12.04 2.30
CA VAL A 156 -7.01 -10.95 1.38
C VAL A 156 -5.49 -10.82 1.30
N ALA A 157 -4.80 -10.94 2.42
CA ALA A 157 -3.34 -10.91 2.48
C ALA A 157 -2.73 -12.13 1.77
N GLN A 158 -3.34 -13.32 1.92
CA GLN A 158 -2.95 -14.54 1.22
C GLN A 158 -3.13 -14.41 -0.29
N PHE A 159 -4.25 -13.86 -0.75
CA PHE A 159 -4.46 -13.50 -2.15
C PHE A 159 -3.36 -12.58 -2.68
N LEU A 160 -3.18 -11.42 -2.05
CA LEU A 160 -2.25 -10.39 -2.52
C LEU A 160 -0.78 -10.88 -2.52
N ALA A 161 -0.40 -11.72 -1.56
CA ALA A 161 0.93 -12.31 -1.47
C ALA A 161 1.08 -13.64 -2.21
N ALA A 162 0.03 -14.21 -2.82
CA ALA A 162 0.10 -15.50 -3.50
C ALA A 162 1.06 -15.45 -4.70
N GLN A 163 2.01 -16.40 -4.75
CA GLN A 163 3.03 -16.48 -5.79
C GLN A 163 2.50 -17.13 -7.09
N SER A 164 1.56 -18.07 -6.98
CA SER A 164 0.89 -18.72 -8.11
C SER A 164 -0.53 -18.18 -8.31
N GLU A 165 -1.00 -18.18 -9.57
CA GLU A 165 -2.38 -17.82 -9.88
C GLU A 165 -3.38 -18.82 -9.30
N GLU A 166 -3.03 -20.11 -9.23
CA GLU A 166 -3.86 -21.13 -8.58
C GLU A 166 -4.16 -20.78 -7.11
N ASN A 167 -3.13 -20.42 -6.33
CA ASN A 167 -3.33 -20.01 -4.94
C ASN A 167 -4.10 -18.69 -4.86
N ALA A 168 -3.89 -17.76 -5.79
CA ALA A 168 -4.66 -16.52 -5.84
C ALA A 168 -6.14 -16.81 -6.09
N GLU A 169 -6.48 -17.64 -7.08
CA GLU A 169 -7.85 -18.04 -7.40
C GLU A 169 -8.53 -18.73 -6.22
N LEU A 170 -7.85 -19.64 -5.52
CA LEU A 170 -8.40 -20.29 -4.33
C LEU A 170 -8.79 -19.27 -3.25
N ASN A 171 -7.93 -18.29 -2.98
CA ASN A 171 -8.21 -17.25 -2.00
C ASN A 171 -9.30 -16.29 -2.47
N ALA A 172 -9.31 -15.92 -3.76
CA ALA A 172 -10.32 -15.04 -4.34
C ALA A 172 -11.71 -15.69 -4.34
N ASP A 173 -11.79 -17.00 -4.56
CA ASP A 173 -13.03 -17.76 -4.57
C ASP A 173 -13.66 -17.87 -3.17
N ASP A 174 -12.84 -18.17 -2.16
CA ASP A 174 -13.26 -18.28 -0.75
C ASP A 174 -13.98 -17.00 -0.27
N VAL A 175 -13.48 -15.84 -0.69
CA VAL A 175 -14.05 -14.53 -0.35
C VAL A 175 -15.02 -13.97 -1.38
N LYS A 176 -15.34 -14.72 -2.44
CA LYS A 176 -16.21 -14.31 -3.56
C LYS A 176 -15.80 -12.97 -4.18
N ALA A 177 -14.50 -12.76 -4.37
CA ALA A 177 -13.97 -11.58 -5.02
C ALA A 177 -14.37 -11.54 -6.49
N LYS A 178 -14.81 -10.37 -6.96
CA LYS A 178 -15.05 -10.10 -8.39
C LYS A 178 -14.20 -8.95 -8.92
N TYR A 179 -14.00 -7.91 -8.12
CA TYR A 179 -13.12 -6.80 -8.49
C TYR A 179 -11.96 -6.70 -7.52
N ILE A 180 -10.79 -6.32 -8.03
CA ILE A 180 -9.55 -6.21 -7.27
C ILE A 180 -9.01 -4.80 -7.47
N ILE A 181 -8.72 -4.10 -6.38
CA ILE A 181 -8.10 -2.78 -6.41
C ILE A 181 -6.71 -2.88 -5.79
N THR A 182 -5.69 -2.50 -6.55
CA THR A 182 -4.30 -2.39 -6.09
C THR A 182 -3.81 -0.96 -6.23
N ASP A 183 -2.94 -0.54 -5.31
CA ASP A 183 -2.27 0.75 -5.37
C ASP A 183 -0.76 0.62 -5.20
N PHE A 184 -0.06 1.72 -5.51
CA PHE A 184 1.39 1.76 -5.47
C PHE A 184 1.95 1.48 -4.08
N ALA A 185 1.29 1.95 -3.02
CA ALA A 185 1.69 1.70 -1.64
C ALA A 185 1.61 0.21 -1.28
N THR A 186 0.57 -0.50 -1.74
CA THR A 186 0.40 -1.95 -1.50
C THR A 186 1.60 -2.76 -1.99
N VAL A 187 2.14 -2.42 -3.15
CA VAL A 187 3.30 -3.13 -3.73
C VAL A 187 4.66 -2.55 -3.32
N THR A 188 4.69 -1.46 -2.56
CA THR A 188 5.94 -0.85 -2.08
C THR A 188 5.98 -0.80 -0.55
N SER A 189 5.62 0.32 0.05
CA SER A 189 5.79 0.60 1.49
C SER A 189 4.95 -0.32 2.39
N LYS A 190 3.81 -0.82 1.91
CA LYS A 190 2.92 -1.72 2.66
C LYS A 190 3.19 -3.20 2.37
N PHE A 191 4.05 -3.53 1.40
CA PHE A 191 4.21 -4.90 0.91
C PHE A 191 4.55 -5.89 2.03
N ALA A 192 5.41 -5.51 2.99
CA ALA A 192 5.80 -6.38 4.11
C ALA A 192 4.61 -6.87 4.95
N ALA A 193 3.52 -6.10 4.98
CA ALA A 193 2.32 -6.47 5.70
C ALA A 193 1.57 -7.63 5.02
N LEU A 194 1.68 -7.80 3.70
CA LEU A 194 0.97 -8.86 2.98
C LEU A 194 1.39 -10.26 3.44
N PRO A 195 2.68 -10.68 3.36
CA PRO A 195 3.08 -11.99 3.87
C PRO A 195 3.00 -12.08 5.39
N LEU A 196 3.16 -10.96 6.13
CA LEU A 196 3.01 -10.92 7.59
C LEU A 196 1.60 -11.36 8.02
N TRP A 197 0.56 -10.74 7.44
CA TRP A 197 -0.82 -11.01 7.80
C TRP A 197 -1.35 -12.30 7.15
N GLY A 198 -0.84 -12.67 5.98
CA GLY A 198 -1.28 -13.89 5.28
C GLY A 198 -0.64 -15.17 5.82
N TYR A 199 0.63 -15.12 6.21
CA TYR A 199 1.43 -16.32 6.50
C TYR A 199 2.32 -16.21 7.76
N GLY A 200 2.37 -15.05 8.42
CA GLY A 200 3.16 -14.82 9.63
C GLY A 200 4.50 -14.11 9.41
N ARG A 201 5.11 -13.64 10.50
CA ARG A 201 6.29 -12.76 10.47
C ARG A 201 7.50 -13.38 9.75
N ASP A 202 7.71 -14.67 9.92
CA ASP A 202 8.87 -15.39 9.35
C ASP A 202 8.83 -15.46 7.83
N ARG A 203 7.68 -15.15 7.22
CA ARG A 203 7.48 -15.18 5.78
C ARG A 203 7.90 -13.90 5.09
N ILE A 204 8.03 -12.77 5.80
CA ILE A 204 8.43 -11.49 5.20
C ILE A 204 9.76 -11.63 4.46
N SER A 205 10.75 -12.25 5.12
CA SER A 205 12.10 -12.42 4.59
C SER A 205 12.16 -13.32 3.35
N GLN A 206 11.12 -14.07 3.01
CA GLN A 206 11.07 -14.84 1.75
C GLN A 206 10.80 -13.94 0.54
N TYR A 207 10.12 -12.81 0.75
CA TYR A 207 9.78 -11.86 -0.31
C TYR A 207 10.74 -10.68 -0.34
N GLN A 208 11.06 -10.13 0.83
CA GLN A 208 11.96 -8.97 0.93
C GLN A 208 12.64 -8.92 2.28
N GLU A 209 13.85 -8.36 2.30
CA GLU A 209 14.62 -8.24 3.53
C GLU A 209 15.54 -7.03 3.48
N THR A 210 15.70 -6.35 4.63
CA THR A 210 16.64 -5.24 4.75
C THR A 210 18.01 -5.76 5.13
N TYR A 211 18.99 -5.44 4.29
CA TYR A 211 20.40 -5.65 4.53
C TYR A 211 21.09 -4.30 4.74
N TYR A 212 22.38 -4.33 5.05
CA TYR A 212 23.18 -3.14 5.26
C TYR A 212 24.41 -3.15 4.36
N GLN A 213 24.86 -1.97 3.95
CA GLN A 213 26.12 -1.80 3.23
C GLN A 213 26.95 -0.69 3.89
N PRO A 214 28.29 -0.74 3.84
CA PRO A 214 29.13 0.34 4.36
C PRO A 214 28.78 1.67 3.67
N SER A 215 28.54 2.71 4.47
CA SER A 215 28.36 4.06 3.95
C SER A 215 29.70 4.59 3.46
N GLY A 216 29.68 5.45 2.43
CA GLY A 216 30.90 6.11 1.93
C GLY A 216 31.60 7.01 2.96
N GLN A 217 30.93 7.30 4.08
CA GLN A 217 31.50 7.96 5.26
C GLN A 217 31.81 6.90 6.33
N GLY A 218 33.07 6.80 6.72
CA GLY A 218 33.58 5.71 7.57
C GLY A 218 32.79 5.52 8.86
N GLY A 219 32.46 4.26 9.16
CA GLY A 219 31.84 3.83 10.42
C GLY A 219 30.30 3.83 10.46
N ARG A 220 29.63 4.18 9.35
CA ARG A 220 28.16 4.10 9.22
C ARG A 220 27.76 3.02 8.23
N TYR A 221 26.60 2.41 8.44
CA TYR A 221 25.97 1.48 7.50
C TYR A 221 24.64 2.02 7.01
N ASP A 222 24.38 1.91 5.71
CA ASP A 222 23.12 2.33 5.09
C ASP A 222 22.23 1.11 4.81
N PRO A 223 20.92 1.17 5.14
CA PRO A 223 20.00 0.08 4.90
C PRO A 223 19.65 -0.03 3.41
N VAL A 224 19.58 -1.27 2.92
CA VAL A 224 19.21 -1.61 1.54
C VAL A 224 18.10 -2.64 1.60
N LEU A 225 16.92 -2.29 1.05
CA LEU A 225 15.82 -3.24 0.89
C LEU A 225 16.10 -4.10 -0.34
N VAL A 226 16.26 -5.41 -0.14
CA VAL A 226 16.48 -6.38 -1.20
C VAL A 226 15.20 -7.19 -1.40
N LEU A 227 14.69 -7.14 -2.63
CA LEU A 227 13.52 -7.88 -3.11
C LEU A 227 13.97 -9.24 -3.66
N LYS A 228 13.25 -10.30 -3.31
CA LYS A 228 13.54 -11.68 -3.74
C LYS A 228 12.49 -12.10 -4.78
N GLN A 229 12.74 -13.18 -5.50
CA GLN A 229 11.83 -13.63 -6.57
C GLN A 229 10.35 -13.76 -6.13
N PRO A 230 10.03 -14.26 -4.92
CA PRO A 230 8.65 -14.30 -4.42
C PRO A 230 7.93 -12.95 -4.36
N TYR A 231 8.64 -11.82 -4.20
CA TYR A 231 8.04 -10.48 -4.31
C TYR A 231 7.46 -10.26 -5.71
N PHE A 232 8.24 -10.52 -6.75
CA PHE A 232 7.83 -10.33 -8.13
C PHE A 232 6.73 -11.29 -8.57
N GLU A 233 6.70 -12.49 -7.98
CA GLU A 233 5.67 -13.49 -8.24
C GLU A 233 4.35 -13.22 -7.52
N SER A 234 4.35 -12.34 -6.51
CA SER A 234 3.14 -12.04 -5.75
C SER A 234 2.05 -11.45 -6.63
N THR A 235 0.79 -11.84 -6.36
CA THR A 235 -0.36 -11.42 -7.18
C THR A 235 -0.55 -9.91 -7.18
N ALA A 236 -0.33 -9.24 -6.05
CA ALA A 236 -0.36 -7.78 -5.97
C ALA A 236 0.66 -7.13 -6.93
N VAL A 237 1.88 -7.66 -6.99
CA VAL A 237 2.94 -7.15 -7.88
C VAL A 237 2.64 -7.45 -9.34
N LYS A 238 2.22 -8.68 -9.68
CA LYS A 238 1.82 -9.05 -11.05
C LYS A 238 0.69 -8.16 -11.58
N LEU A 239 -0.33 -7.91 -10.76
CA LEU A 239 -1.42 -7.01 -11.11
C LEU A 239 -0.90 -5.57 -11.26
N HIS A 240 -0.24 -5.03 -10.24
CA HIS A 240 0.01 -3.60 -10.19
C HIS A 240 1.20 -3.14 -11.04
N LEU A 241 2.30 -3.90 -11.09
CA LEU A 241 3.50 -3.51 -11.82
C LEU A 241 3.48 -4.00 -13.27
N SER A 242 2.89 -5.17 -13.53
CA SER A 242 2.90 -5.81 -14.84
C SER A 242 1.55 -5.82 -15.55
N ASP A 243 0.52 -5.17 -15.00
CA ASP A 243 -0.84 -5.15 -15.56
C ASP A 243 -1.44 -6.56 -15.77
N GLY A 244 -0.98 -7.55 -15.00
CA GLY A 244 -1.34 -8.96 -15.17
C GLY A 244 -0.66 -9.66 -16.36
N SER A 245 0.28 -9.00 -17.04
CA SER A 245 1.03 -9.53 -18.17
C SER A 245 2.26 -10.36 -17.73
N TYR A 246 2.70 -11.27 -18.60
CA TYR A 246 3.99 -11.92 -18.49
C TYR A 246 5.12 -10.88 -18.43
N SER A 247 6.05 -11.08 -17.50
CA SER A 247 7.22 -10.21 -17.34
C SER A 247 8.51 -11.02 -17.49
N PRO A 248 9.37 -10.71 -18.46
CA PRO A 248 10.64 -11.41 -18.62
C PRO A 248 11.61 -11.08 -17.48
N GLY A 249 12.38 -12.08 -17.06
CA GLY A 249 13.43 -11.91 -16.06
C GLY A 249 14.57 -11.04 -16.59
N GLN A 250 14.96 -10.04 -15.81
CA GLN A 250 16.06 -9.12 -16.15
C GLN A 250 17.35 -9.43 -15.38
N GLY A 251 17.34 -10.47 -14.55
CA GLY A 251 18.44 -10.79 -13.66
C GLY A 251 18.41 -9.98 -12.37
N GLY A 252 19.44 -10.15 -11.56
CA GLY A 252 19.52 -9.54 -10.24
C GLY A 252 20.95 -9.49 -9.75
N SER A 253 21.11 -9.43 -8.43
CA SER A 253 22.41 -9.42 -7.78
C SER A 253 22.57 -10.65 -6.90
N LEU A 254 23.69 -11.36 -7.07
CA LEU A 254 24.19 -12.34 -6.11
C LEU A 254 24.92 -11.57 -5.01
N LEU A 255 24.36 -11.59 -3.81
CA LEU A 255 24.88 -10.89 -2.63
C LEU A 255 25.57 -11.87 -1.70
N THR A 256 26.80 -11.57 -1.31
CA THR A 256 27.48 -12.25 -0.21
C THR A 256 27.16 -11.52 1.09
N ILE A 257 26.66 -12.26 2.08
CA ILE A 257 26.16 -11.74 3.35
C ILE A 257 27.02 -12.25 4.50
N GLU A 258 27.36 -11.34 5.41
CA GLU A 258 28.00 -11.66 6.69
C GLU A 258 27.17 -11.13 7.87
N GLN A 259 27.19 -11.85 8.98
CA GLN A 259 26.60 -11.39 10.24
C GLN A 259 27.59 -10.48 10.97
N SER A 260 27.25 -9.20 11.09
CA SER A 260 28.07 -8.23 11.82
C SER A 260 27.45 -7.95 13.20
N PRO A 261 28.24 -8.00 14.29
CA PRO A 261 27.73 -7.76 15.63
C PRO A 261 27.38 -6.29 15.86
N MET A 262 26.30 -6.03 16.62
CA MET A 262 25.90 -4.70 17.07
C MET A 262 25.36 -4.78 18.50
N SER A 263 25.35 -3.67 19.23
CA SER A 263 24.75 -3.63 20.58
C SER A 263 23.30 -4.13 20.53
N GLY A 264 23.02 -5.26 21.18
CA GLY A 264 21.70 -5.90 21.21
C GLY A 264 21.42 -6.95 20.15
N GLY A 265 22.40 -7.36 19.31
CA GLY A 265 22.22 -8.45 18.35
C GLY A 265 23.27 -8.50 17.24
N SER A 266 22.83 -8.85 16.03
CA SER A 266 23.62 -8.78 14.80
C SER A 266 22.77 -8.19 13.66
N PHE A 267 23.44 -7.70 12.63
CA PHE A 267 22.79 -7.28 11.37
C PHE A 267 23.45 -7.95 10.17
N LYS A 268 22.70 -8.07 9.08
CA LYS A 268 23.14 -8.70 7.83
C LYS A 268 23.85 -7.66 6.94
N LEU A 269 25.15 -7.80 6.79
CA LEU A 269 26.01 -6.92 6.01
C LEU A 269 26.24 -7.52 4.61
N ILE A 270 26.02 -6.73 3.56
CA ILE A 270 26.43 -7.05 2.19
C ILE A 270 27.93 -6.75 2.09
N THR A 271 28.74 -7.78 1.89
CA THR A 271 30.19 -7.64 1.69
C THR A 271 30.59 -7.64 0.23
N ASN A 272 29.77 -8.26 -0.63
CA ASN A 272 29.96 -8.29 -2.07
C ASN A 272 28.62 -8.36 -2.80
N ALA A 273 28.54 -7.76 -3.99
CA ALA A 273 27.37 -7.79 -4.84
C ALA A 273 27.79 -7.93 -6.31
N ILE A 274 27.37 -9.01 -6.97
CA ILE A 274 27.69 -9.31 -8.37
C ILE A 274 26.39 -9.34 -9.18
N GLN A 275 26.33 -8.60 -10.27
CA GLN A 275 25.18 -8.68 -11.19
C GLN A 275 25.18 -10.04 -11.90
N ILE A 276 24.02 -10.68 -11.98
CA ILE A 276 23.83 -11.97 -12.61
C ILE A 276 22.64 -11.93 -13.57
N SER A 277 22.70 -12.77 -14.60
CA SER A 277 21.60 -12.93 -15.57
C SER A 277 20.40 -13.65 -14.94
N SER A 278 19.22 -13.54 -15.58
CA SER A 278 18.03 -14.32 -15.19
C SER A 278 18.28 -15.84 -15.25
N GLU A 279 19.06 -16.30 -16.23
CA GLU A 279 19.40 -17.72 -16.39
C GLU A 279 20.29 -18.22 -15.25
N ASP A 280 21.24 -17.40 -14.82
CA ASP A 280 22.15 -17.78 -13.72
C ASP A 280 21.47 -17.67 -12.36
N ALA A 281 20.54 -16.72 -12.18
CA ALA A 281 19.75 -16.58 -10.97
C ALA A 281 19.01 -17.86 -10.56
N GLN A 282 18.55 -18.66 -11.53
CA GLN A 282 17.89 -19.94 -11.28
C GLN A 282 18.85 -21.04 -10.79
N LYS A 283 20.17 -20.89 -11.03
CA LYS A 283 21.19 -21.89 -10.72
C LYS A 283 21.79 -21.72 -9.33
N PHE A 284 21.67 -20.54 -8.72
CA PHE A 284 22.24 -20.25 -7.41
C PHE A 284 21.23 -20.55 -6.29
N PRO A 285 21.39 -21.63 -5.52
CA PRO A 285 20.55 -21.85 -4.35
C PRO A 285 20.79 -20.75 -3.32
N THR A 286 19.72 -20.22 -2.75
CA THR A 286 19.83 -19.29 -1.63
C THR A 286 20.40 -20.04 -0.42
N SER A 287 21.46 -19.52 0.19
CA SER A 287 22.08 -20.03 1.41
C SER A 287 22.18 -18.90 2.45
N ASP A 288 22.57 -19.23 3.67
CA ASP A 288 22.67 -18.24 4.75
C ASP A 288 23.63 -17.07 4.42
N ASN A 289 24.66 -17.33 3.61
CA ASN A 289 25.71 -16.37 3.27
C ASN A 289 25.67 -15.90 1.81
N GLN A 290 24.78 -16.47 0.97
CA GLN A 290 24.62 -16.04 -0.42
C GLN A 290 23.15 -15.99 -0.80
N ILE A 291 22.73 -14.84 -1.32
CA ILE A 291 21.35 -14.61 -1.72
C ILE A 291 21.26 -13.94 -3.09
N VAL A 292 20.29 -14.37 -3.88
CA VAL A 292 19.89 -13.67 -5.09
C VAL A 292 18.75 -12.70 -4.77
N GLY A 293 18.93 -11.44 -5.13
CA GLY A 293 17.93 -10.40 -4.92
C GLY A 293 18.08 -9.21 -5.86
N SER A 294 17.10 -8.32 -5.86
CA SER A 294 17.07 -7.09 -6.66
C SER A 294 16.70 -5.90 -5.78
N ILE A 295 17.25 -4.73 -6.10
CA ILE A 295 16.84 -3.43 -5.51
C ILE A 295 15.91 -2.66 -6.46
N GLN A 296 15.64 -3.20 -7.65
CA GLN A 296 14.81 -2.57 -8.69
C GLN A 296 13.47 -3.29 -8.72
N PHE A 297 12.43 -2.66 -8.16
CA PHE A 297 11.12 -3.27 -7.98
C PHE A 297 10.33 -3.51 -9.28
N THR A 298 10.69 -2.86 -10.38
CA THR A 298 10.09 -3.07 -11.71
C THR A 298 10.83 -4.10 -12.57
N LYS A 299 11.92 -4.70 -12.05
CA LYS A 299 12.75 -5.65 -12.79
C LYS A 299 12.80 -7.00 -12.07
N PRO A 300 11.92 -7.95 -12.48
CA PRO A 300 11.95 -9.30 -11.95
C PRO A 300 13.29 -9.98 -12.16
N ILE A 301 13.68 -10.81 -11.19
CA ILE A 301 14.95 -11.54 -11.26
C ILE A 301 14.86 -12.62 -12.32
N THR A 302 13.79 -13.40 -12.28
CA THR A 302 13.45 -14.41 -13.27
C THR A 302 12.06 -14.16 -13.86
N ASP A 303 11.75 -14.87 -14.95
CA ASP A 303 10.44 -14.81 -15.61
C ASP A 303 9.28 -14.92 -14.61
N VAL A 304 8.30 -14.02 -14.76
CA VAL A 304 7.07 -14.01 -13.97
C VAL A 304 5.89 -14.33 -14.90
N PRO A 305 5.15 -15.42 -14.65
CA PRO A 305 3.98 -15.78 -15.45
C PRO A 305 2.89 -14.70 -15.43
N ALA A 306 2.16 -14.60 -16.54
CA ALA A 306 0.97 -13.76 -16.64
C ALA A 306 -0.17 -14.30 -15.77
N LEU A 307 -1.16 -13.45 -15.52
CA LEU A 307 -2.43 -13.82 -14.90
C LEU A 307 -3.48 -14.01 -16.00
N GLY A 308 -4.08 -15.20 -16.08
CA GLY A 308 -5.12 -15.56 -17.03
C GLY A 308 -6.56 -15.27 -16.57
N HIS A 309 -6.77 -15.01 -15.27
CA HIS A 309 -8.08 -14.81 -14.66
C HIS A 309 -8.35 -13.35 -14.24
N TYR A 310 -7.45 -12.43 -14.59
CA TYR A 310 -7.52 -11.02 -14.17
C TYR A 310 -7.27 -10.10 -15.35
N ARG A 311 -8.22 -9.19 -15.62
CA ARG A 311 -8.06 -8.13 -16.62
C ARG A 311 -8.07 -6.76 -15.98
N LEU A 312 -7.17 -5.88 -16.42
CA LEU A 312 -7.20 -4.47 -16.07
C LEU A 312 -8.44 -3.84 -16.73
N ILE A 313 -9.27 -3.16 -15.94
CA ILE A 313 -10.47 -2.48 -16.43
C ILE A 313 -10.42 -0.96 -16.24
N TYR A 314 -9.53 -0.49 -15.37
CA TYR A 314 -9.31 0.93 -15.12
C TYR A 314 -7.95 1.18 -14.47
N GLU A 315 -7.32 2.29 -14.83
CA GLU A 315 -6.20 2.88 -14.10
C GLU A 315 -6.39 4.39 -13.85
N SER A 316 -5.84 4.87 -12.74
CA SER A 316 -5.88 6.28 -12.37
C SER A 316 -4.93 7.14 -13.23
N PRO A 317 -5.14 8.47 -13.31
CA PRO A 317 -4.34 9.33 -14.19
C PRO A 317 -2.89 9.50 -13.72
N THR A 318 -2.63 9.56 -12.41
CA THR A 318 -1.32 9.91 -11.86
C THR A 318 -0.31 8.78 -12.06
N THR A 319 0.80 9.08 -12.73
CA THR A 319 1.98 8.20 -12.77
C THR A 319 2.88 8.50 -11.57
N VAL A 320 3.08 7.52 -10.70
CA VAL A 320 3.86 7.67 -9.44
C VAL A 320 5.26 7.10 -9.52
N ALA A 321 5.50 6.19 -10.45
CA ALA A 321 6.82 5.73 -10.84
C ALA A 321 6.84 5.41 -12.32
N ALA A 322 8.01 5.52 -12.94
CA ALA A 322 8.22 5.09 -14.31
C ALA A 322 9.66 4.61 -14.49
N ASP A 323 9.84 3.68 -15.43
CA ASP A 323 11.13 3.35 -16.00
C ASP A 323 11.07 3.50 -17.54
N GLU A 324 12.10 3.04 -18.25
CA GLU A 324 12.17 3.15 -19.72
C GLU A 324 11.01 2.42 -20.44
N THR A 325 10.39 1.45 -19.76
CA THR A 325 9.42 0.51 -20.33
C THR A 325 8.05 0.54 -19.65
N HIS A 326 7.94 1.06 -18.43
CA HIS A 326 6.73 1.03 -17.62
C HIS A 326 6.34 2.40 -17.08
N GLN A 327 5.03 2.66 -17.07
CA GLN A 327 4.42 3.73 -16.28
C GLN A 327 3.55 3.09 -15.20
N ILE A 328 3.88 3.33 -13.94
CA ILE A 328 3.15 2.81 -12.78
C ILE A 328 2.17 3.88 -12.31
N LYS A 329 0.87 3.54 -12.37
CA LYS A 329 -0.23 4.40 -11.93
C LYS A 329 -0.49 4.24 -10.44
N GLU A 330 -1.06 5.26 -9.83
CA GLU A 330 -1.36 5.25 -8.39
C GLU A 330 -2.36 4.14 -8.00
N VAL A 331 -3.49 4.04 -8.71
CA VAL A 331 -4.53 3.04 -8.46
C VAL A 331 -4.89 2.29 -9.74
N LYS A 332 -5.10 0.97 -9.63
CA LYS A 332 -5.56 0.10 -10.72
C LYS A 332 -6.71 -0.78 -10.25
N ILE A 333 -7.68 -1.01 -11.12
CA ILE A 333 -8.84 -1.87 -10.87
C ILE A 333 -8.83 -3.00 -11.90
N PHE A 334 -9.00 -4.22 -11.41
CA PHE A 334 -9.08 -5.43 -12.19
C PHE A 334 -10.43 -6.10 -11.98
N GLU A 335 -10.91 -6.80 -13.00
CA GLU A 335 -12.00 -7.77 -12.87
C GLU A 335 -11.44 -9.19 -12.90
N ARG A 336 -11.93 -10.02 -11.98
CA ARG A 336 -11.73 -11.47 -11.98
C ARG A 336 -12.72 -12.11 -12.95
N VAL A 337 -12.20 -12.92 -13.86
CA VAL A 337 -12.95 -13.60 -14.92
C VAL A 337 -12.56 -15.08 -14.98
N LYS A 338 -13.43 -15.93 -15.54
CA LYS A 338 -13.04 -17.33 -15.79
C LYS A 338 -11.94 -17.44 -16.83
N GLY A 339 -11.92 -16.51 -17.78
CA GLY A 339 -10.96 -16.51 -18.88
C GLY A 339 -11.32 -17.56 -19.94
N PHE A 340 -10.89 -17.31 -21.17
CA PHE A 340 -11.08 -18.24 -22.27
C PHE A 340 -9.87 -19.18 -22.39
N THR A 341 -10.07 -20.48 -22.18
CA THR A 341 -9.01 -21.48 -22.34
C THR A 341 -8.82 -21.86 -23.81
N LEU A 342 -7.61 -21.66 -24.31
CA LEU A 342 -7.21 -21.94 -25.69
C LEU A 342 -6.05 -22.94 -25.72
N PRO A 343 -6.19 -24.11 -26.37
CA PRO A 343 -5.08 -25.02 -26.61
C PRO A 343 -4.01 -24.38 -27.52
N GLY A 344 -2.75 -24.49 -27.13
CA GLY A 344 -1.64 -23.97 -27.91
C GLY A 344 -0.32 -23.92 -27.15
N THR A 345 0.78 -23.75 -27.88
CA THR A 345 2.14 -23.64 -27.35
C THR A 345 2.78 -22.33 -27.78
N GLY A 346 3.84 -21.91 -27.08
CA GLY A 346 4.54 -20.66 -27.36
C GLY A 346 4.02 -19.50 -26.52
N THR A 347 4.06 -18.31 -27.09
CA THR A 347 3.71 -17.05 -26.43
C THR A 347 2.58 -16.38 -27.19
N ILE A 348 1.50 -16.05 -26.49
CA ILE A 348 0.38 -15.30 -27.04
C ILE A 348 0.45 -13.86 -26.55
N GLU A 349 0.10 -12.91 -27.41
CA GLU A 349 0.11 -11.48 -27.09
C GLU A 349 -1.17 -10.78 -27.54
N LEU A 350 -1.46 -9.65 -26.91
CA LEU A 350 -2.60 -8.80 -27.20
C LEU A 350 -2.25 -7.33 -26.95
N PRO A 351 -2.38 -6.44 -27.96
CA PRO A 351 -2.20 -5.01 -27.75
C PRO A 351 -3.43 -4.42 -27.03
N ILE A 352 -3.19 -3.70 -25.93
CA ILE A 352 -4.19 -3.06 -25.08
C ILE A 352 -3.96 -1.56 -25.02
N THR A 353 -5.05 -0.80 -24.99
CA THR A 353 -5.05 0.63 -24.62
C THR A 353 -5.90 0.83 -23.37
N THR A 354 -5.38 1.60 -22.40
CA THR A 354 -6.08 1.91 -21.16
C THR A 354 -7.03 3.11 -21.31
N ASN A 355 -7.88 3.33 -20.31
CA ASN A 355 -8.72 4.53 -20.19
C ASN A 355 -7.92 5.85 -20.09
N GLN A 356 -6.61 5.79 -19.82
CA GLN A 356 -5.71 6.96 -19.83
C GLN A 356 -4.95 7.11 -21.15
N GLY A 357 -5.24 6.27 -22.15
CA GLY A 357 -4.54 6.25 -23.44
C GLY A 357 -3.16 5.60 -23.40
N ARG A 358 -2.78 4.96 -22.28
CA ARG A 358 -1.52 4.20 -22.19
C ARG A 358 -1.65 2.92 -23.01
N ASN A 359 -0.66 2.64 -23.84
CA ASN A 359 -0.59 1.41 -24.63
C ASN A 359 0.37 0.43 -23.96
N PHE A 360 -0.01 -0.84 -23.90
CA PHE A 360 0.87 -1.94 -23.50
C PHE A 360 0.47 -3.22 -24.23
N THR A 361 1.36 -4.21 -24.24
CA THR A 361 1.07 -5.53 -24.80
C THR A 361 0.93 -6.51 -23.65
N TRP A 362 -0.26 -7.08 -23.49
CA TRP A 362 -0.46 -8.22 -22.59
C TRP A 362 0.10 -9.48 -23.25
N GLN A 363 0.89 -10.26 -22.54
CA GLN A 363 1.52 -11.48 -23.03
C GLN A 363 1.33 -12.62 -22.04
N GLN A 364 1.26 -13.85 -22.54
CA GLN A 364 1.26 -15.07 -21.73
C GLN A 364 2.04 -16.18 -22.44
N LYS A 365 2.93 -16.84 -21.70
CA LYS A 365 3.53 -18.10 -22.13
C LYS A 365 2.57 -19.25 -21.84
N SER A 366 2.44 -20.17 -22.78
CA SER A 366 1.61 -21.36 -22.62
C SER A 366 2.02 -22.17 -21.39
N MET A 367 1.05 -22.57 -20.59
CA MET A 367 1.22 -23.45 -19.44
C MET A 367 0.50 -24.77 -19.72
N ASN A 368 1.23 -25.88 -19.64
CA ASN A 368 0.71 -27.23 -19.91
C ASN A 368 0.00 -27.36 -21.27
N GLY A 369 0.47 -26.63 -22.29
CA GLY A 369 -0.10 -26.68 -23.65
C GLY A 369 -1.39 -25.87 -23.83
N THR A 370 -1.67 -24.95 -22.91
CA THR A 370 -2.86 -24.08 -22.95
C THR A 370 -2.53 -22.63 -22.61
N PHE A 371 -3.35 -21.72 -23.12
CA PHE A 371 -3.44 -20.33 -22.70
C PHE A 371 -4.77 -20.12 -21.97
N THR A 372 -4.79 -19.18 -21.02
CA THR A 372 -6.01 -18.69 -20.38
C THR A 372 -6.08 -17.19 -20.59
N LEU A 373 -7.06 -16.75 -21.37
CA LEU A 373 -7.12 -15.39 -21.92
C LEU A 373 -8.15 -14.53 -21.15
N PRO A 374 -7.73 -13.47 -20.44
CA PRO A 374 -8.64 -12.68 -19.60
C PRO A 374 -9.33 -11.52 -20.32
N TYR A 375 -8.88 -11.12 -21.52
CA TYR A 375 -9.41 -9.96 -22.24
C TYR A 375 -10.25 -10.37 -23.45
N SER A 376 -11.40 -9.75 -23.61
CA SER A 376 -12.21 -9.88 -24.82
C SER A 376 -11.65 -8.97 -25.91
N THR A 377 -11.60 -9.46 -27.14
CA THR A 377 -11.33 -8.63 -28.33
C THR A 377 -12.62 -8.12 -28.97
N GLN A 378 -13.78 -8.70 -28.60
CA GLN A 378 -15.10 -8.32 -29.11
C GLN A 378 -16.08 -8.08 -27.96
N ASN A 379 -16.91 -7.05 -28.10
CA ASN A 379 -17.98 -6.69 -27.15
C ASN A 379 -17.48 -6.35 -25.73
N ASN A 380 -16.25 -5.86 -25.59
CA ASN A 380 -15.69 -5.41 -24.31
C ASN A 380 -16.55 -4.28 -23.68
N PRO A 381 -16.99 -4.40 -22.43
CA PRO A 381 -17.80 -3.37 -21.77
C PRO A 381 -16.97 -2.21 -21.18
N TYR A 382 -15.64 -2.32 -21.15
CA TYR A 382 -14.76 -1.36 -20.48
C TYR A 382 -14.01 -0.43 -21.45
N GLU A 383 -13.43 0.63 -20.88
CA GLU A 383 -12.56 1.56 -21.61
C GLU A 383 -11.16 1.00 -21.84
N VAL A 384 -10.62 0.23 -20.88
CA VAL A 384 -9.42 -0.57 -21.12
C VAL A 384 -9.81 -1.70 -22.07
N ARG A 385 -9.21 -1.70 -23.27
CA ARG A 385 -9.66 -2.56 -24.37
C ARG A 385 -8.53 -2.99 -25.28
N ALA A 386 -8.72 -4.14 -25.90
CA ALA A 386 -7.88 -4.60 -26.99
C ALA A 386 -7.98 -3.66 -28.20
N THR A 387 -6.87 -3.46 -28.90
CA THR A 387 -6.81 -2.73 -30.18
C THR A 387 -6.63 -3.63 -31.39
N GLY A 388 -6.57 -4.95 -31.18
CA GLY A 388 -6.48 -5.97 -32.22
C GLY A 388 -6.76 -7.37 -31.66
N PRO A 389 -6.65 -8.42 -32.49
CA PRO A 389 -6.82 -9.79 -32.05
C PRO A 389 -5.63 -10.24 -31.19
N TYR A 390 -5.83 -11.34 -30.46
CA TYR A 390 -4.70 -12.10 -29.93
C TYR A 390 -3.84 -12.63 -31.06
N ARG A 391 -2.52 -12.72 -30.84
CA ARG A 391 -1.56 -13.29 -31.78
C ARG A 391 -0.61 -14.26 -31.08
N ILE A 392 -0.49 -15.47 -31.59
CA ILE A 392 0.59 -16.39 -31.16
C ILE A 392 1.86 -15.99 -31.90
N ILE A 393 2.89 -15.54 -31.17
CA ILE A 393 4.09 -14.91 -31.72
C ILE A 393 4.82 -15.86 -32.69
N GLU A 394 4.98 -17.12 -32.30
CA GLU A 394 5.78 -18.09 -33.04
C GLU A 394 5.11 -18.56 -34.34
N THR A 395 3.78 -18.50 -34.42
CA THR A 395 3.01 -18.99 -35.58
C THR A 395 2.36 -17.89 -36.40
N GLY A 396 2.22 -16.68 -35.85
CA GLY A 396 1.45 -15.59 -36.42
C GLY A 396 -0.06 -15.80 -36.42
N LYS A 397 -0.57 -16.91 -35.87
CA LYS A 397 -2.01 -17.20 -35.82
C LYS A 397 -2.72 -16.17 -34.96
N THR A 398 -3.81 -15.62 -35.48
CA THR A 398 -4.67 -14.68 -34.76
C THR A 398 -5.93 -15.34 -34.21
N ILE A 399 -6.41 -14.86 -33.06
CA ILE A 399 -7.59 -15.36 -32.37
C ILE A 399 -8.44 -14.18 -31.89
N GLU A 400 -9.74 -14.27 -32.15
CA GLU A 400 -10.75 -13.36 -31.60
C GLU A 400 -11.46 -14.05 -30.43
N VAL A 401 -11.71 -13.29 -29.37
CA VAL A 401 -12.38 -13.78 -28.15
C VAL A 401 -13.50 -12.81 -27.81
N SER A 402 -14.73 -13.31 -27.77
CA SER A 402 -15.89 -12.54 -27.34
C SER A 402 -15.99 -12.47 -25.81
N GLU A 403 -16.63 -11.42 -25.31
CA GLU A 403 -16.90 -11.25 -23.88
C GLU A 403 -17.58 -12.47 -23.24
N ASP A 404 -18.57 -13.06 -23.90
CA ASP A 404 -19.30 -14.23 -23.38
C ASP A 404 -18.41 -15.46 -23.18
N GLN A 405 -17.28 -15.56 -23.89
CA GLN A 405 -16.34 -16.68 -23.74
C GLN A 405 -15.43 -16.56 -22.52
N ILE A 406 -15.37 -15.38 -21.90
CA ILE A 406 -14.45 -15.07 -20.79
C ILE A 406 -15.17 -15.11 -19.43
N LEU A 407 -16.48 -14.87 -19.41
CA LEU A 407 -17.31 -14.74 -18.20
C LEU A 407 -17.64 -16.05 -17.48
#